data_AF-A0AAY5KI33-F1
#
_entry.id   AF-A0AAY5KI33-F1
#
_cell.length_a   1.000
_cell.length_b   1.000
_cell.length_c   1.000
_cell.angle_alpha   90.00
_cell.angle_beta   90.00
_cell.angle_gamma   90.00
#
_symmetry.space_group_name_H-M   'P 1'
#
loop_
_entity.id
_entity.type
_entity.pdbx_description
1 polymer ?
#
loop_
_entity_poly.entity_id
_entity_poly.type
_entity_poly.pdbx_seq_one_letter_code
_entity_poly.pdbx_strand_id
1 'polypeptide(L)'
;MRFTHVKFGCFLACVILSLTWYNSYNGHGEGEPPHHPEIVHLYERLLAVETRGELVSRELTSVLVNLRNLTRLRINNTSSNIPGLLKRNLSLFSSRLPNTYLYLPHLRDNPDGLIPHVVVGQGRTGVSLVLGIPTVKRQKQSYLVSTLNSLLFDLSPSERNDTVIIVFVAETDIEQVNSVGALIKKNFPKDVHSGLLEVVSPSHDFYPNFSRLRETFGDSKERVRWRTKQNLDYSFLMLYAQAKGTYYVQLEDDIVAKPGYSQAMKTYVRSLASDDWMFLEFSQLGFIGKMFRTRDLPMIAEFFLMFHRDKPIDWLLDHILWVKACNPEKDVNDCNKQKGLLKLRYKPSLFQHVGLHSSLPGKLQKLKDKDFGKAPLFTAHSNPPAELSSSLEHYQQHTLERAYRGEDFFWGLAPVAGDFIRFNFPEPCKATGYRFRSGNLETNGDRFYNTTVEVLPSDGSVRDVLVGGQSPQYKGSHDGFIVIGSFVDGLAEGEIHTHIQPISAMRLLVHSNSDVWVLLSEIFIKV
;
A
#
# COMPACT_ATOMS: atom_id res chain seq x y z
N MET A 1 52.96 -31.24 12.88
CA MET A 1 52.59 -31.62 14.27
C MET A 1 53.30 -30.68 15.26
N ARG A 2 52.75 -29.47 15.51
CA ARG A 2 53.22 -28.56 16.59
C ARG A 2 52.30 -27.37 16.90
N PHE A 3 51.11 -27.27 16.29
CA PHE A 3 50.16 -26.16 16.52
C PHE A 3 48.89 -26.55 17.29
N THR A 4 48.70 -27.82 17.63
CA THR A 4 47.52 -28.29 18.37
C THR A 4 47.66 -28.21 19.89
N HIS A 5 48.89 -28.20 20.43
CA HIS A 5 49.11 -28.15 21.88
C HIS A 5 48.90 -26.74 22.50
N VAL A 6 49.12 -25.66 21.74
CA VAL A 6 48.98 -24.28 22.25
C VAL A 6 47.51 -23.89 22.42
N LYS A 7 46.63 -24.31 21.50
CA LYS A 7 45.19 -24.02 21.60
C LYS A 7 44.52 -24.83 22.72
N PHE A 8 44.97 -26.06 22.97
CA PHE A 8 44.45 -26.87 24.07
C PHE A 8 44.92 -26.34 25.44
N GLY A 9 46.15 -25.83 25.52
CA GLY A 9 46.69 -25.18 26.73
C GLY A 9 45.94 -23.90 27.11
N CYS A 10 45.61 -23.04 26.13
CA CYS A 10 44.83 -21.82 26.40
C CYS A 10 43.38 -22.13 26.81
N PHE A 11 42.78 -23.17 26.24
CA PHE A 11 41.41 -23.56 26.60
C PHE A 11 41.35 -24.16 28.02
N LEU A 12 42.32 -25.01 28.39
CA LEU A 12 42.43 -25.53 29.75
C LEU A 12 42.69 -24.42 30.78
N ALA A 13 43.53 -23.42 30.45
CA ALA A 13 43.80 -22.30 31.32
C ALA A 13 42.56 -21.42 31.56
N CYS A 14 41.74 -21.16 30.54
CA CYS A 14 40.48 -20.42 30.70
C CYS A 14 39.43 -21.20 31.51
N VAL A 15 39.37 -22.53 31.37
CA VAL A 15 38.45 -23.37 32.13
C VAL A 15 38.87 -23.47 33.60
N ILE A 16 40.17 -23.57 33.88
CA ILE A 16 40.68 -23.58 35.25
C ILE A 16 40.50 -22.20 35.91
N LEU A 17 40.76 -21.10 35.19
CA LEU A 17 40.54 -19.74 35.71
C LEU A 17 39.07 -19.43 36.00
N SER A 18 38.14 -19.90 35.15
CA SER A 18 36.70 -19.73 35.37
C SER A 18 36.17 -20.62 36.50
N LEU A 19 36.68 -21.84 36.67
CA LEU A 19 36.34 -22.71 37.81
C LEU A 19 36.93 -22.20 39.13
N THR A 20 38.14 -21.63 39.12
CA THR A 20 38.71 -20.98 40.32
C THR A 20 37.98 -19.68 40.66
N TRP A 21 37.51 -18.92 39.67
CA TRP A 21 36.72 -17.71 39.92
C TRP A 21 35.32 -18.07 40.44
N TYR A 22 34.68 -19.10 39.88
CA TYR A 22 33.37 -19.59 40.32
C TYR A 22 33.42 -20.20 41.74
N ASN A 23 34.45 -21.00 42.07
CA ASN A 23 34.61 -21.56 43.41
C ASN A 23 35.11 -20.53 44.44
N SER A 24 35.86 -19.50 44.02
CA SER A 24 36.25 -18.38 44.90
C SER A 24 35.08 -17.45 45.20
N TYR A 25 34.12 -17.32 44.27
CA TYR A 25 32.96 -16.42 44.43
C TYR A 25 31.76 -17.10 45.11
N ASN A 26 31.62 -18.43 45.03
CA ASN A 26 30.51 -19.17 45.63
C ASN A 26 30.92 -20.00 46.88
N GLY A 27 32.13 -19.79 47.39
CA GLY A 27 32.58 -20.36 48.65
C GLY A 27 32.12 -19.52 49.85
N HIS A 28 31.04 -19.97 50.50
CA HIS A 28 30.44 -19.51 51.77
C HIS A 28 29.35 -18.43 51.69
N GLY A 29 28.12 -18.86 52.00
CA GLY A 29 27.08 -18.05 52.60
C GLY A 29 25.77 -18.02 51.81
N GLU A 30 24.73 -18.69 52.31
CA GLU A 30 23.35 -18.47 51.89
C GLU A 30 22.98 -16.97 52.09
N GLY A 31 22.62 -16.25 51.02
CA GLY A 31 22.20 -14.85 51.08
C GLY A 31 21.97 -14.23 49.69
N GLU A 32 20.96 -13.36 49.60
CA GLU A 32 20.38 -12.67 48.43
C GLU A 32 21.31 -12.19 47.28
N PRO A 33 20.78 -12.01 46.04
CA PRO A 33 21.55 -11.50 44.92
C PRO A 33 21.97 -10.02 45.12
N PRO A 34 23.13 -9.58 44.59
CA PRO A 34 23.70 -8.29 44.91
C PRO A 34 22.93 -7.15 44.25
N HIS A 35 22.27 -6.32 45.07
CA HIS A 35 21.82 -4.99 44.68
C HIS A 35 23.05 -4.11 44.44
N HIS A 36 23.41 -3.84 43.18
CA HIS A 36 24.39 -2.80 42.86
C HIS A 36 23.72 -1.43 43.02
N PRO A 37 24.05 -0.64 44.07
CA PRO A 37 23.38 0.63 44.35
C PRO A 37 23.52 1.65 43.22
N GLU A 38 24.56 1.53 42.39
CA GLU A 38 24.78 2.40 41.23
C GLU A 38 23.74 2.19 40.11
N ILE A 39 23.26 0.96 39.91
CA ILE A 39 22.23 0.66 38.89
C ILE A 39 20.87 1.15 39.36
N VAL A 40 20.54 0.95 40.64
CA VAL A 40 19.31 1.49 41.24
C VAL A 40 19.32 3.02 41.17
N HIS A 41 20.46 3.64 41.50
CA HIS A 41 20.61 5.09 41.39
C HIS A 41 20.49 5.59 39.93
N LEU A 42 21.03 4.85 38.95
CA LEU A 42 20.87 5.18 37.53
C LEU A 42 19.40 5.10 37.10
N TYR A 43 18.68 4.07 37.54
CA TYR A 43 17.24 3.91 37.29
C TYR A 43 16.42 5.04 37.91
N GLU A 44 16.69 5.42 39.15
CA GLU A 44 16.03 6.55 39.81
C GLU A 44 16.30 7.87 39.07
N ARG A 45 17.53 8.09 38.58
CA ARG A 45 17.88 9.25 37.76
C ARG A 45 17.16 9.25 36.42
N LEU A 46 17.04 8.09 35.75
CA LEU A 46 16.29 7.93 34.51
C LEU A 46 14.80 8.24 34.73
N LEU A 47 14.21 7.70 35.79
CA LEU A 47 12.81 7.94 36.14
C LEU A 47 12.54 9.42 36.46
N ALA A 48 13.47 10.08 37.16
CA ALA A 48 13.41 11.51 37.47
C ALA A 48 13.57 12.39 36.21
N VAL A 49 14.40 11.97 35.24
CA VAL A 49 14.54 12.65 33.94
C VAL A 49 13.28 12.46 33.10
N GLU A 50 12.66 11.27 33.12
CA GLU A 50 11.42 10.98 32.42
C GLU A 50 10.26 11.81 32.96
N THR A 51 10.05 11.84 34.29
CA THR A 51 9.04 12.69 34.93
C THR A 51 9.27 14.18 34.69
N ARG A 52 10.54 14.63 34.69
CA ARG A 52 10.86 16.02 34.34
C ARG A 52 10.62 16.31 32.86
N GLY A 53 10.88 15.36 31.97
CA GLY A 53 10.55 15.42 30.55
C GLY A 53 9.04 15.52 30.31
N GLU A 54 8.24 14.76 31.05
CA GLU A 54 6.78 14.86 31.03
C GLU A 54 6.29 16.23 31.53
N LEU A 55 6.89 16.76 32.59
CA LEU A 55 6.54 18.07 33.13
C LEU A 55 6.87 19.20 32.14
N VAL A 56 8.06 19.17 31.54
CA VAL A 56 8.47 20.11 30.48
C VAL A 56 7.56 19.97 29.26
N SER A 57 7.17 18.75 28.89
CA SER A 57 6.21 18.51 27.80
C SER A 57 4.84 19.12 28.10
N ARG A 58 4.35 19.01 29.33
CA ARG A 58 3.09 19.65 29.79
C ARG A 58 3.21 21.17 29.79
N GLU A 59 4.32 21.73 30.25
CA GLU A 59 4.57 23.17 30.22
C GLU A 59 4.65 23.70 28.78
N LEU A 60 5.38 23.03 27.89
CA LEU A 60 5.45 23.36 26.46
C LEU A 60 4.07 23.28 25.81
N THR A 61 3.26 22.29 26.19
CA THR A 61 1.87 22.17 25.73
C THR A 61 1.01 23.34 26.22
N SER A 62 1.19 23.76 27.47
CA SER A 62 0.50 24.94 28.04
C SER A 62 0.92 26.24 27.36
N VAL A 63 2.22 26.43 27.12
CA VAL A 63 2.77 27.57 26.36
C VAL A 63 2.21 27.57 24.93
N LEU A 64 2.15 26.42 24.26
CA LEU A 64 1.53 26.28 22.95
C LEU A 64 0.04 26.66 22.96
N VAL A 65 -0.71 26.25 23.98
CA VAL A 65 -2.12 26.63 24.15
C VAL A 65 -2.28 28.14 24.37
N ASN A 66 -1.40 28.75 25.18
CA ASN A 66 -1.39 30.20 25.41
C ASN A 66 -1.04 30.98 24.14
N LEU A 67 -0.03 30.55 23.38
CA LEU A 67 0.30 31.11 22.07
C LEU A 67 -0.85 30.96 21.07
N ARG A 68 -1.59 29.84 21.14
CA ARG A 68 -2.79 29.58 20.33
C ARG A 68 -3.95 30.51 20.70
N ASN A 69 -4.12 30.82 21.99
CA ASN A 69 -5.13 31.77 22.45
C ASN A 69 -4.77 33.22 22.06
N LEU A 70 -3.50 33.60 22.13
CA LEU A 70 -3.00 34.90 21.65
C LEU A 70 -3.18 35.07 20.14
N THR A 71 -2.95 34.01 19.34
CA THR A 71 -3.24 34.03 17.90
C THR A 71 -4.74 34.03 17.61
N ARG A 72 -5.57 33.39 18.44
CA ARG A 72 -7.04 33.41 18.32
C ARG A 72 -7.62 34.81 18.53
N LEU A 73 -7.08 35.58 19.48
CA LEU A 73 -7.44 36.99 19.69
C LEU A 73 -7.09 37.87 18.47
N ARG A 74 -6.06 37.50 17.70
CA ARG A 74 -5.67 38.21 16.47
C ARG A 74 -6.48 37.81 15.23
N ILE A 75 -7.04 36.60 15.21
CA ILE A 75 -7.78 36.01 14.06
C ILE A 75 -9.29 36.29 14.11
N ASN A 76 -9.86 36.63 15.27
CA ASN A 76 -11.26 37.03 15.38
C ASN A 76 -11.62 38.33 14.62
N ASN A 77 -10.65 39.04 14.05
CA ASN A 77 -10.86 40.20 13.19
C ASN A 77 -11.00 39.88 11.68
N THR A 78 -10.93 38.63 11.26
CA THR A 78 -11.15 38.27 9.84
C THR A 78 -11.95 36.98 9.72
N SER A 79 -13.23 37.12 9.42
CA SER A 79 -14.19 36.05 9.22
C SER A 79 -14.05 35.40 7.84
N SER A 80 -13.80 34.09 7.80
CA SER A 80 -14.32 33.22 6.73
C SER A 80 -14.49 31.78 7.24
N ASN A 81 -15.63 31.21 6.89
CA ASN A 81 -16.11 29.88 7.30
C ASN A 81 -15.30 28.77 6.61
N ILE A 82 -14.42 28.10 7.35
CA ILE A 82 -13.82 26.81 6.98
C ILE A 82 -14.01 25.84 8.17
N PRO A 83 -14.44 24.58 7.96
CA PRO A 83 -14.61 23.61 9.03
C PRO A 83 -13.34 23.44 9.88
N GLY A 84 -13.50 23.44 11.21
CA GLY A 84 -12.39 23.51 12.17
C GLY A 84 -11.36 22.36 12.10
N LEU A 85 -11.71 21.22 11.51
CA LEU A 85 -10.81 20.07 11.33
C LEU A 85 -9.76 20.33 10.23
N LEU A 86 -10.15 20.95 9.12
CA LEU A 86 -9.24 21.37 8.05
C LEU A 86 -8.27 22.43 8.55
N LYS A 87 -8.76 23.43 9.31
CA LYS A 87 -7.93 24.49 9.92
C LYS A 87 -6.84 23.93 10.85
N ARG A 88 -7.10 22.80 11.52
CA ARG A 88 -6.16 22.14 12.43
C ARG A 88 -5.02 21.43 11.66
N ASN A 89 -5.33 20.74 10.57
CA ASN A 89 -4.32 20.13 9.68
C ASN A 89 -3.51 21.19 8.90
N LEU A 90 -4.14 22.28 8.49
CA LEU A 90 -3.50 23.42 7.81
C LEU A 90 -2.41 24.09 8.66
N SER A 91 -2.64 24.23 9.98
CA SER A 91 -1.62 24.76 10.90
C SER A 91 -0.43 23.82 11.12
N LEU A 92 -0.60 22.51 10.89
CA LEU A 92 0.45 21.49 11.05
C LEU A 92 1.43 21.46 9.86
N PHE A 93 0.98 21.78 8.64
CA PHE A 93 1.86 21.89 7.46
C PHE A 93 2.82 23.08 7.55
N SER A 94 2.30 24.26 7.91
CA SER A 94 3.09 25.50 7.96
C SER A 94 4.01 25.58 9.20
N SER A 95 3.61 24.98 10.34
CA SER A 95 4.42 25.02 11.57
C SER A 95 5.55 23.98 11.64
N ARG A 96 5.57 22.99 10.74
CA ARG A 96 6.52 21.86 10.78
C ARG A 96 7.64 21.93 9.73
N LEU A 97 7.65 22.97 8.90
CA LEU A 97 8.62 23.12 7.81
C LEU A 97 9.23 24.52 7.77
N PRO A 98 10.00 24.92 8.80
CA PRO A 98 10.65 26.23 8.83
C PRO A 98 11.57 26.45 7.62
N ASN A 99 12.13 25.38 7.03
CA ASN A 99 13.10 25.47 5.94
C ASN A 99 12.49 25.50 4.53
N THR A 100 11.19 25.22 4.32
CA THR A 100 10.64 25.23 2.96
C THR A 100 10.74 26.61 2.30
N TYR A 101 10.56 27.69 3.08
CA TYR A 101 10.76 29.07 2.63
C TYR A 101 12.23 29.46 2.40
N LEU A 102 13.19 28.62 2.79
CA LEU A 102 14.61 28.78 2.45
C LEU A 102 14.87 28.25 1.02
N TYR A 103 14.33 27.07 0.70
CA TYR A 103 14.55 26.41 -0.58
C TYR A 103 13.60 26.92 -1.69
N LEU A 104 12.42 27.40 -1.30
CA LEU A 104 11.38 27.96 -2.17
C LEU A 104 11.00 29.38 -1.68
N PRO A 105 11.90 30.37 -1.85
CA PRO A 105 11.70 31.70 -1.29
C PRO A 105 10.50 32.45 -1.87
N HIS A 106 10.05 32.11 -3.09
CA HIS A 106 8.86 32.72 -3.72
C HIS A 106 7.55 32.42 -2.97
N LEU A 107 7.54 31.41 -2.08
CA LEU A 107 6.40 31.11 -1.23
C LEU A 107 6.23 32.10 -0.07
N ARG A 108 7.24 32.93 0.23
CA ARG A 108 7.11 33.98 1.25
C ARG A 108 6.07 35.03 0.85
N ASP A 109 5.99 35.30 -0.45
CA ASP A 109 5.01 36.21 -1.04
C ASP A 109 3.66 35.51 -1.27
N ASN A 110 3.63 34.17 -1.24
CA ASN A 110 2.45 33.34 -1.50
C ASN A 110 2.32 32.22 -0.44
N PRO A 111 1.92 32.56 0.80
CA PRO A 111 1.90 31.60 1.90
C PRO A 111 0.94 30.43 1.67
N ASP A 112 -0.11 30.65 0.87
CA ASP A 112 -1.10 29.64 0.49
C ASP A 112 -0.53 28.63 -0.53
N GLY A 113 0.67 28.85 -1.07
CA GLY A 113 1.32 27.95 -2.02
C GLY A 113 1.62 26.55 -1.44
N LEU A 114 1.68 26.40 -0.12
CA LEU A 114 1.86 25.12 0.58
C LEU A 114 0.53 24.42 0.92
N ILE A 115 -0.60 25.08 0.68
CA ILE A 115 -1.91 24.51 0.98
C ILE A 115 -2.30 23.56 -0.15
N PRO A 116 -2.56 22.27 0.16
CA PRO A 116 -3.06 21.33 -0.84
C PRO A 116 -4.50 21.69 -1.21
N HIS A 117 -4.78 21.68 -2.52
CA HIS A 117 -6.14 21.70 -3.02
C HIS A 117 -6.69 20.27 -3.01
N VAL A 118 -7.50 19.98 -2.00
CA VAL A 118 -8.15 18.67 -1.84
C VAL A 118 -9.42 18.64 -2.68
N VAL A 119 -9.40 17.89 -3.78
CA VAL A 119 -10.51 17.78 -4.73
C VAL A 119 -11.54 16.77 -4.24
N VAL A 120 -11.03 15.65 -3.71
CA VAL A 120 -11.83 14.50 -3.27
C VAL A 120 -11.13 13.89 -2.06
N GLY A 121 -11.86 13.59 -0.98
CA GLY A 121 -11.30 12.86 0.16
C GLY A 121 -12.05 13.10 1.45
N GLN A 122 -11.89 12.18 2.41
CA GLN A 122 -12.47 12.29 3.75
C GLN A 122 -11.45 12.72 4.81
N GLY A 123 -10.19 12.96 4.42
CA GLY A 123 -9.12 13.33 5.36
C GLY A 123 -8.76 12.20 6.32
N ARG A 124 -8.80 10.94 5.85
CA ARG A 124 -8.53 9.77 6.68
C ARG A 124 -7.08 9.79 7.17
N THR A 125 -6.88 9.45 8.45
CA THR A 125 -5.58 9.39 9.13
C THR A 125 -5.53 8.20 10.08
N GLY A 126 -4.34 7.88 10.61
CA GLY A 126 -4.16 6.79 11.58
C GLY A 126 -4.05 5.41 10.95
N VAL A 127 -3.78 5.32 9.64
CA VAL A 127 -3.60 4.05 8.94
C VAL A 127 -2.15 3.56 9.03
N SER A 128 -1.93 2.26 8.82
CA SER A 128 -0.58 1.71 8.72
C SER A 128 0.09 2.12 7.42
N LEU A 129 -0.64 2.11 6.30
CA LEU A 129 -0.09 2.25 4.96
C LEU A 129 -0.68 3.46 4.20
N VAL A 130 0.20 4.31 3.67
CA VAL A 130 -0.15 5.44 2.81
C VAL A 130 0.51 5.25 1.45
N LEU A 131 -0.27 5.11 0.39
CA LEU A 131 0.23 4.97 -0.99
C LEU A 131 0.14 6.31 -1.71
N GLY A 132 1.28 6.88 -2.10
CA GLY A 132 1.34 8.13 -2.87
C GLY A 132 1.49 7.86 -4.37
N ILE A 133 0.55 8.34 -5.17
CA ILE A 133 0.50 8.15 -6.63
C ILE A 133 0.44 9.52 -7.31
N PRO A 134 1.58 10.06 -7.77
CA PRO A 134 1.62 11.26 -8.58
C PRO A 134 1.15 10.94 -10.00
N THR A 135 0.31 11.81 -10.56
CA THR A 135 -0.19 11.71 -11.93
C THR A 135 -0.09 13.06 -12.63
N VAL A 136 0.20 13.02 -13.93
CA VAL A 136 0.30 14.19 -14.83
C VAL A 136 -0.44 13.89 -16.12
N LYS A 137 -0.84 14.94 -16.85
CA LYS A 137 -1.44 14.77 -18.18
C LYS A 137 -0.44 14.07 -19.09
N ARG A 138 -0.84 12.94 -19.65
CA ARG A 138 -0.17 12.34 -20.81
C ARG A 138 -0.97 12.67 -22.07
N GLN A 139 -0.28 12.89 -23.18
CA GLN A 139 -0.94 13.21 -24.46
C GLN A 139 -1.67 12.00 -25.07
N LYS A 140 -1.19 10.77 -24.81
CA LYS A 140 -1.67 9.56 -25.49
C LYS A 140 -2.68 8.76 -24.69
N GLN A 141 -2.33 8.35 -23.48
CA GLN A 141 -3.17 7.50 -22.64
C GLN A 141 -2.92 7.74 -21.15
N SER A 142 -3.95 7.49 -20.34
CA SER A 142 -3.88 7.51 -18.88
C SER A 142 -3.89 6.08 -18.34
N TYR A 143 -3.01 5.78 -17.38
CA TYR A 143 -2.92 4.47 -16.71
C TYR A 143 -3.48 4.50 -15.29
N LEU A 144 -3.94 5.68 -14.83
CA LEU A 144 -4.32 5.89 -13.43
C LEU A 144 -5.43 4.94 -12.98
N VAL A 145 -6.49 4.79 -13.78
CA VAL A 145 -7.62 3.91 -13.44
C VAL A 145 -7.18 2.45 -13.39
N SER A 146 -6.34 1.99 -14.32
CA SER A 146 -5.84 0.60 -14.31
C SER A 146 -4.92 0.34 -13.10
N THR A 147 -4.06 1.30 -12.76
CA THR A 147 -3.20 1.24 -11.57
C THR A 147 -4.02 1.18 -10.29
N LEU A 148 -5.02 2.04 -10.13
CA LEU A 148 -5.92 2.02 -8.97
C LEU A 148 -6.70 0.71 -8.87
N ASN A 149 -7.23 0.21 -9.99
CA ASN A 149 -7.88 -1.10 -10.02
C ASN A 149 -6.94 -2.20 -9.56
N SER A 150 -5.69 -2.24 -10.05
CA SER A 150 -4.70 -3.24 -9.63
C SER A 150 -4.38 -3.16 -8.14
N LEU A 151 -4.24 -1.95 -7.59
CA LEU A 151 -3.95 -1.74 -6.17
C LEU A 151 -5.13 -2.12 -5.25
N LEU A 152 -6.36 -1.98 -5.73
CA LEU A 152 -7.59 -2.26 -4.96
C LEU A 152 -8.09 -3.69 -5.12
N PHE A 153 -7.70 -4.38 -6.20
CA PHE A 153 -8.27 -5.66 -6.64
C PHE A 153 -8.26 -6.74 -5.55
N ASP A 154 -7.18 -6.82 -4.77
CA ASP A 154 -6.97 -7.88 -3.78
C ASP A 154 -6.90 -7.38 -2.34
N LEU A 155 -7.34 -6.15 -2.06
CA LEU A 155 -7.40 -5.65 -0.69
C LEU A 155 -8.63 -6.21 0.03
N SER A 156 -8.38 -6.92 1.13
CA SER A 156 -9.42 -7.34 2.07
C SER A 156 -10.10 -6.12 2.74
N PRO A 157 -11.30 -6.28 3.33
CA PRO A 157 -11.96 -5.20 4.08
C PRO A 157 -11.08 -4.59 5.18
N SER A 158 -10.29 -5.42 5.87
CA SER A 158 -9.36 -4.96 6.91
C SER A 158 -8.23 -4.10 6.32
N GLU A 159 -7.66 -4.51 5.19
CA GLU A 159 -6.59 -3.75 4.53
C GLU A 159 -7.11 -2.45 3.93
N ARG A 160 -8.34 -2.43 3.40
CA ARG A 160 -9.02 -1.22 2.91
C ARG A 160 -9.27 -0.19 4.01
N ASN A 161 -9.51 -0.64 5.25
CA ASN A 161 -9.66 0.26 6.39
C ASN A 161 -8.31 0.78 6.91
N ASP A 162 -7.24 -0.01 6.77
CA ASP A 162 -5.89 0.29 7.25
C ASP A 162 -4.95 0.82 6.13
N THR A 163 -5.52 1.41 5.09
CA THR A 163 -4.79 2.02 3.96
C THR A 163 -5.44 3.33 3.53
N VAL A 164 -4.61 4.28 3.07
CA VAL A 164 -5.04 5.46 2.30
C VAL A 164 -4.21 5.53 1.02
N ILE A 165 -4.88 5.79 -0.10
CA ILE A 165 -4.26 6.02 -1.41
C ILE A 165 -4.49 7.48 -1.79
N ILE A 166 -3.39 8.20 -1.98
CA ILE A 166 -3.38 9.62 -2.34
C ILE A 166 -3.00 9.73 -3.81
N VAL A 167 -3.96 10.11 -4.64
CA VAL A 167 -3.70 10.52 -6.01
C VAL A 167 -3.33 12.00 -6.01
N PHE A 168 -2.05 12.27 -6.25
CA PHE A 168 -1.53 13.62 -6.39
C PHE A 168 -1.57 14.04 -7.85
N VAL A 169 -2.52 14.89 -8.20
CA VAL A 169 -2.60 15.49 -9.54
C VAL A 169 -1.57 16.61 -9.59
N ALA A 170 -0.41 16.31 -10.18
CA ALA A 170 0.74 17.20 -10.22
C ALA A 170 0.59 18.28 -11.31
N GLU A 171 -0.55 18.97 -11.29
CA GLU A 171 -0.99 19.96 -12.28
C GLU A 171 -1.60 21.15 -11.55
N THR A 172 -1.54 22.32 -12.16
CA THR A 172 -2.08 23.57 -11.60
C THR A 172 -3.37 24.00 -12.29
N ASP A 173 -3.71 23.40 -13.44
CA ASP A 173 -4.92 23.68 -14.19
C ASP A 173 -6.14 23.09 -13.48
N ILE A 174 -7.02 23.95 -12.96
CA ILE A 174 -8.15 23.55 -12.11
C ILE A 174 -9.14 22.67 -12.88
N GLU A 175 -9.38 22.93 -14.16
CA GLU A 175 -10.29 22.11 -14.97
C GLU A 175 -9.77 20.69 -15.10
N GLN A 176 -8.48 20.54 -15.40
CA GLN A 176 -7.83 19.25 -15.46
C GLN A 176 -7.85 18.54 -14.10
N VAL A 177 -7.51 19.24 -13.02
CA VAL A 177 -7.56 18.69 -11.66
C VAL A 177 -8.96 18.17 -11.32
N ASN A 178 -9.99 18.96 -11.60
CA ASN A 178 -11.38 18.58 -11.38
C ASN A 178 -11.82 17.41 -12.28
N SER A 179 -11.33 17.34 -13.52
CA SER A 179 -11.61 16.23 -14.42
C SER A 179 -11.10 14.89 -13.87
N VAL A 180 -9.89 14.88 -13.27
CA VAL A 180 -9.32 13.69 -12.63
C VAL A 180 -10.09 13.34 -11.36
N GLY A 181 -10.46 14.34 -10.54
CA GLY A 181 -11.32 14.14 -9.37
C GLY A 181 -12.67 13.52 -9.74
N ALA A 182 -13.32 14.03 -10.79
CA ALA A 182 -14.58 13.50 -11.30
C ALA A 182 -14.43 12.07 -11.86
N LEU A 183 -13.35 11.79 -12.60
CA LEU A 183 -13.03 10.46 -13.10
C LEU A 183 -12.89 9.45 -11.96
N ILE A 184 -12.15 9.80 -10.91
CA ILE A 184 -11.95 8.93 -9.75
C ILE A 184 -13.27 8.73 -8.99
N LYS A 185 -14.04 9.80 -8.75
CA LYS A 185 -15.34 9.69 -8.08
C LYS A 185 -16.33 8.82 -8.85
N LYS A 186 -16.29 8.85 -10.19
CA LYS A 186 -17.12 8.02 -11.06
C LYS A 186 -16.72 6.54 -11.02
N ASN A 187 -15.43 6.23 -11.09
CA ASN A 187 -14.95 4.85 -11.15
C ASN A 187 -14.87 4.18 -9.77
N PHE A 188 -14.63 4.95 -8.70
CA PHE A 188 -14.35 4.45 -7.35
C PHE A 188 -15.21 5.14 -6.28
N PRO A 189 -16.55 5.20 -6.41
CA PRO A 189 -17.41 5.97 -5.51
C PRO A 189 -17.33 5.47 -4.07
N LYS A 190 -17.29 4.14 -3.87
CA LYS A 190 -17.21 3.52 -2.54
C LYS A 190 -15.88 3.82 -1.84
N ASP A 191 -14.77 3.70 -2.57
CA ASP A 191 -13.43 3.93 -2.04
C ASP A 191 -13.22 5.41 -1.66
N VAL A 192 -13.74 6.33 -2.46
CA VAL A 192 -13.78 7.77 -2.16
C VAL A 192 -14.65 8.06 -0.93
N HIS A 193 -15.83 7.48 -0.85
CA HIS A 193 -16.76 7.71 0.27
C HIS A 193 -16.20 7.18 1.59
N SER A 194 -15.52 6.02 1.56
CA SER A 194 -14.87 5.48 2.75
C SER A 194 -13.67 6.32 3.22
N GLY A 195 -13.04 7.09 2.33
CA GLY A 195 -11.79 7.78 2.60
C GLY A 195 -10.54 6.94 2.32
N LEU A 196 -10.69 5.79 1.65
CA LEU A 196 -9.56 5.00 1.13
C LEU A 196 -8.86 5.74 -0.02
N LEU A 197 -9.61 6.42 -0.90
CA LEU A 197 -9.05 7.23 -1.98
C LEU A 197 -9.21 8.73 -1.71
N GLU A 198 -8.12 9.47 -1.91
CA GLU A 198 -8.09 10.92 -1.91
C GLU A 198 -7.43 11.46 -3.18
N VAL A 199 -7.89 12.61 -3.65
CA VAL A 199 -7.34 13.35 -4.79
C VAL A 199 -6.94 14.73 -4.32
N VAL A 200 -5.67 15.04 -4.48
CA VAL A 200 -5.07 16.31 -4.06
C VAL A 200 -4.21 16.88 -5.17
N SER A 201 -4.14 18.21 -5.25
CA SER A 201 -3.26 18.92 -6.18
C SER A 201 -2.51 20.04 -5.45
N PRO A 202 -1.36 20.48 -5.97
CA PRO A 202 -0.66 21.62 -5.41
C PRO A 202 -1.36 22.93 -5.81
N SER A 203 -1.12 24.00 -5.05
CA SER A 203 -1.43 25.35 -5.51
C SER A 203 -0.57 25.71 -6.73
N HIS A 204 -1.07 26.60 -7.59
CA HIS A 204 -0.28 27.18 -8.67
C HIS A 204 1.01 27.83 -8.15
N ASP A 205 0.94 28.48 -7.00
CA ASP A 205 2.05 29.24 -6.43
C ASP A 205 3.12 28.35 -5.79
N PHE A 206 2.85 27.05 -5.63
CA PHE A 206 3.83 26.10 -5.12
C PHE A 206 5.10 26.08 -5.98
N TYR A 207 4.92 26.09 -7.29
CA TYR A 207 6.03 25.91 -8.23
C TYR A 207 6.79 27.22 -8.47
N PRO A 208 8.15 27.18 -8.47
CA PRO A 208 8.94 28.33 -8.85
C PRO A 208 8.90 28.55 -10.37
N ASN A 209 9.35 29.73 -10.80
CA ASN A 209 9.54 29.99 -12.23
C ASN A 209 10.68 29.13 -12.80
N PHE A 210 10.32 28.16 -13.66
CA PHE A 210 11.26 27.23 -14.29
C PHE A 210 12.07 27.80 -15.46
N SER A 211 11.75 29.00 -15.96
CA SER A 211 12.44 29.60 -17.12
C SER A 211 13.94 29.85 -16.89
N ARG A 212 14.34 29.99 -15.62
CA ARG A 212 15.71 30.29 -15.19
C ARG A 212 16.53 29.04 -14.85
N LEU A 213 16.00 27.85 -15.08
CA LEU A 213 16.75 26.61 -14.86
C LEU A 213 17.92 26.50 -15.84
N ARG A 214 19.09 26.12 -15.31
CA ARG A 214 20.29 25.87 -16.10
C ARG A 214 20.27 24.46 -16.65
N GLU A 215 20.68 24.31 -17.91
CA GLU A 215 20.91 22.99 -18.50
C GLU A 215 22.11 22.32 -17.83
N THR A 216 21.99 21.03 -17.54
CA THR A 216 23.00 20.24 -16.85
C THR A 216 23.01 18.81 -17.37
N PHE A 217 24.12 18.10 -17.27
CA PHE A 217 24.25 16.69 -17.71
C PHE A 217 23.93 16.44 -19.20
N GLY A 218 23.98 17.49 -20.03
CA GLY A 218 23.57 17.41 -21.43
C GLY A 218 22.06 17.29 -21.65
N ASP A 219 21.25 17.49 -20.61
CA ASP A 219 19.80 17.48 -20.69
C ASP A 219 19.27 18.77 -21.33
N SER A 220 18.24 18.66 -22.19
CA SER A 220 17.51 19.83 -22.69
C SER A 220 16.78 20.58 -21.57
N LYS A 221 16.44 21.85 -21.79
CA LYS A 221 15.58 22.62 -20.87
C LYS A 221 14.29 21.89 -20.49
N GLU A 222 13.62 21.19 -21.41
CA GLU A 222 12.40 20.44 -21.07
C GLU A 222 12.70 19.32 -20.08
N ARG A 223 13.79 18.59 -20.29
CA ARG A 223 14.19 17.49 -19.40
C ARG A 223 14.62 18.00 -18.03
N VAL A 224 15.35 19.12 -17.97
CA VAL A 224 15.71 19.78 -16.71
C VAL A 224 14.48 20.27 -15.96
N ARG A 225 13.53 20.91 -16.65
CA ARG A 225 12.23 21.30 -16.08
C ARG A 225 11.48 20.09 -15.55
N TRP A 226 11.41 19.00 -16.32
CA TRP A 226 10.73 17.77 -15.95
C TRP A 226 11.30 17.16 -14.66
N ARG A 227 12.63 16.96 -14.57
CA ARG A 227 13.26 16.39 -13.36
C ARG A 227 13.17 17.32 -12.16
N THR A 228 13.22 18.64 -12.38
CA THR A 228 13.07 19.62 -11.30
C THR A 228 11.66 19.62 -10.74
N LYS A 229 10.65 19.59 -11.62
CA LYS A 229 9.26 19.51 -11.23
C LYS A 229 8.98 18.20 -10.47
N GLN A 230 9.49 17.06 -10.94
CA GLN A 230 9.33 15.77 -10.26
C GLN A 230 9.84 15.82 -8.81
N ASN A 231 10.99 16.47 -8.56
CA ASN A 231 11.49 16.64 -7.19
C ASN A 231 10.50 17.41 -6.30
N LEU A 232 9.91 18.48 -6.82
CA LEU A 232 8.91 19.28 -6.11
C LEU A 232 7.62 18.50 -5.88
N ASP A 233 7.16 17.77 -6.90
CA ASP A 233 5.95 16.94 -6.86
C ASP A 233 6.03 15.90 -5.74
N TYR A 234 7.15 15.17 -5.68
CA TYR A 234 7.33 14.11 -4.67
C TYR A 234 7.52 14.69 -3.29
N SER A 235 8.24 15.81 -3.17
CA SER A 235 8.39 16.51 -1.90
C SER A 235 7.03 16.96 -1.35
N PHE A 236 6.20 17.58 -2.19
CA PHE A 236 4.85 18.00 -1.79
C PHE A 236 4.01 16.82 -1.30
N LEU A 237 4.00 15.73 -2.06
CA LEU A 237 3.22 14.54 -1.74
C LEU A 237 3.71 13.86 -0.45
N MET A 238 5.02 13.72 -0.26
CA MET A 238 5.62 13.16 0.95
C MET A 238 5.25 14.00 2.19
N LEU A 239 5.36 15.32 2.08
CA LEU A 239 4.94 16.21 3.15
C LEU A 239 3.44 16.06 3.43
N TYR A 240 2.61 16.01 2.38
CA TYR A 240 1.17 15.80 2.52
C TYR A 240 0.82 14.49 3.25
N ALA A 241 1.56 13.43 2.95
CA ALA A 241 1.35 12.10 3.50
C ALA A 241 1.83 11.93 4.96
N GLN A 242 2.71 12.82 5.45
CA GLN A 242 3.39 12.67 6.75
C GLN A 242 2.42 12.38 7.92
N ALA A 243 1.29 13.09 7.98
CA ALA A 243 0.34 12.99 9.09
C ALA A 243 -0.72 11.88 8.91
N LYS A 244 -0.67 11.10 7.83
CA LYS A 244 -1.76 10.18 7.48
C LYS A 244 -1.58 8.76 8.01
N GLY A 245 -0.36 8.29 8.17
CA GLY A 245 -0.14 6.92 8.61
C GLY A 245 1.26 6.64 9.12
N THR A 246 1.59 5.35 9.26
CA THR A 246 2.88 4.89 9.81
C THR A 246 3.95 4.77 8.72
N TYR A 247 3.58 4.22 7.57
CA TYR A 247 4.46 4.00 6.43
C TYR A 247 3.91 4.68 5.18
N TYR A 248 4.80 5.33 4.43
CA TYR A 248 4.51 5.93 3.14
C TYR A 248 5.19 5.12 2.04
N VAL A 249 4.49 4.82 0.96
CA VAL A 249 5.04 4.16 -0.23
C VAL A 249 4.88 5.08 -1.43
N GLN A 250 6.00 5.45 -2.04
CA GLN A 250 6.01 6.18 -3.30
C GLN A 250 5.75 5.20 -4.45
N LEU A 251 4.67 5.43 -5.20
CA LEU A 251 4.31 4.71 -6.41
C LEU A 251 4.25 5.68 -7.59
N GLU A 252 3.94 5.13 -8.77
CA GLU A 252 3.65 5.85 -10.01
C GLU A 252 2.26 5.45 -10.51
N ASP A 253 1.68 6.24 -11.42
CA ASP A 253 0.31 6.02 -11.91
C ASP A 253 0.20 4.99 -13.05
N ASP A 254 1.29 4.29 -13.38
CA ASP A 254 1.40 3.30 -14.45
C ASP A 254 2.07 2.00 -13.97
N ILE A 255 1.61 1.49 -12.82
CA ILE A 255 2.11 0.26 -12.21
C ILE A 255 1.02 -0.81 -12.09
N VAL A 256 1.47 -2.06 -11.96
CA VAL A 256 0.65 -3.20 -11.53
C VAL A 256 1.26 -3.75 -10.24
N ALA A 257 0.40 -4.05 -9.28
CA ALA A 257 0.76 -4.65 -7.99
C ALA A 257 0.48 -6.16 -7.99
N LYS A 258 1.29 -6.91 -7.24
CA LYS A 258 1.01 -8.32 -6.96
C LYS A 258 -0.17 -8.49 -6.00
N PRO A 259 -0.92 -9.60 -6.08
CA PRO A 259 -1.89 -9.96 -5.06
C PRO A 259 -1.21 -10.08 -3.69
N GLY A 260 -1.89 -9.70 -2.62
CA GLY A 260 -1.35 -9.70 -1.26
C GLY A 260 -0.20 -8.71 -0.98
N TYR A 261 0.08 -7.74 -1.86
CA TYR A 261 1.22 -6.82 -1.69
C TYR A 261 1.17 -6.08 -0.33
N SER A 262 -0.01 -5.64 0.12
CA SER A 262 -0.18 -4.89 1.36
C SER A 262 0.28 -5.70 2.56
N GLN A 263 -0.23 -6.92 2.71
CA GLN A 263 0.19 -7.83 3.77
C GLN A 263 1.66 -8.24 3.67
N ALA A 264 2.18 -8.47 2.45
CA ALA A 264 3.60 -8.79 2.24
C ALA A 264 4.51 -7.67 2.73
N MET A 265 4.20 -6.41 2.40
CA MET A 265 4.94 -5.25 2.89
C MET A 265 4.89 -5.12 4.41
N LYS A 266 3.70 -5.24 5.01
CA LYS A 266 3.53 -5.14 6.48
C LYS A 266 4.29 -6.26 7.21
N THR A 267 4.25 -7.47 6.68
CA THR A 267 4.97 -8.63 7.25
C THR A 267 6.47 -8.43 7.16
N TYR A 268 6.97 -7.96 6.02
CA TYR A 268 8.39 -7.67 5.84
C TYR A 268 8.88 -6.59 6.81
N VAL A 269 8.14 -5.49 6.95
CA VAL A 269 8.49 -4.44 7.93
C VAL A 269 8.53 -4.98 9.36
N ARG A 270 7.56 -5.82 9.76
CA ARG A 270 7.57 -6.45 11.09
C ARG A 270 8.77 -7.37 11.30
N SER A 271 9.20 -8.09 10.25
CA SER A 271 10.40 -8.93 10.33
C SER A 271 11.70 -8.13 10.52
N LEU A 272 11.67 -6.82 10.24
CA LEU A 272 12.79 -5.89 10.36
C LEU A 272 12.67 -4.98 11.61
N ALA A 273 11.93 -5.39 12.63
CA ALA A 273 11.66 -4.55 13.81
C ALA A 273 12.93 -4.16 14.58
N SER A 274 13.98 -4.98 14.56
CA SER A 274 15.27 -4.71 15.19
C SER A 274 16.28 -4.00 14.28
N ASP A 275 16.00 -3.92 12.98
CA ASP A 275 16.93 -3.38 11.99
C ASP A 275 16.78 -1.87 11.82
N ASP A 276 17.90 -1.17 11.73
CA ASP A 276 17.91 0.21 11.27
C ASP A 276 17.95 0.25 9.74
N TRP A 277 16.97 0.94 9.16
CA TRP A 277 16.82 1.10 7.72
C TRP A 277 16.27 2.49 7.42
N MET A 278 16.68 3.05 6.28
CA MET A 278 16.22 4.35 5.80
C MET A 278 14.97 4.21 4.93
N PHE A 279 14.97 3.25 4.00
CA PHE A 279 13.79 2.91 3.20
C PHE A 279 13.84 1.45 2.76
N LEU A 280 12.68 0.91 2.40
CA LEU A 280 12.55 -0.44 1.87
C LEU A 280 12.21 -0.40 0.39
N GLU A 281 12.77 -1.34 -0.38
CA GLU A 281 12.55 -1.46 -1.82
C GLU A 281 11.64 -2.65 -2.15
N PHE A 282 10.49 -2.36 -2.75
CA PHE A 282 9.54 -3.36 -3.28
C PHE A 282 9.51 -3.39 -4.81
N SER A 283 10.33 -2.56 -5.46
CA SER A 283 10.66 -2.61 -6.90
C SER A 283 12.09 -2.09 -7.13
N GLN A 284 12.78 -2.66 -8.12
CA GLN A 284 14.10 -2.23 -8.60
C GLN A 284 14.02 -1.00 -9.50
N LEU A 285 12.84 -0.72 -10.05
CA LEU A 285 12.70 0.27 -11.11
C LEU A 285 12.54 1.67 -10.51
N GLY A 286 13.58 2.50 -10.65
CA GLY A 286 13.58 3.91 -10.27
C GLY A 286 13.06 4.13 -8.85
N PHE A 287 12.14 5.08 -8.69
CA PHE A 287 11.56 5.46 -7.42
C PHE A 287 10.29 4.67 -7.05
N ILE A 288 9.88 3.70 -7.87
CA ILE A 288 8.67 2.91 -7.63
C ILE A 288 8.86 2.00 -6.42
N GLY A 289 7.82 1.87 -5.59
CA GLY A 289 7.77 0.90 -4.50
C GLY A 289 8.78 1.19 -3.40
N LYS A 290 9.12 2.46 -3.18
CA LYS A 290 10.02 2.90 -2.09
C LYS A 290 9.18 3.22 -0.87
N MET A 291 9.37 2.45 0.20
CA MET A 291 8.67 2.62 1.47
C MET A 291 9.53 3.34 2.49
N PHE A 292 8.95 4.34 3.14
CA PHE A 292 9.56 5.17 4.17
C PHE A 292 8.70 5.15 5.44
N ARG A 293 9.31 5.35 6.61
CA ARG A 293 8.53 5.71 7.80
C ARG A 293 8.07 7.15 7.64
N THR A 294 6.80 7.45 7.92
CA THR A 294 6.25 8.80 7.74
C THR A 294 6.98 9.85 8.60
N ARG A 295 7.51 9.45 9.76
CA ARG A 295 8.34 10.29 10.63
C ARG A 295 9.64 10.77 9.97
N ASP A 296 10.17 10.01 9.00
CA ASP A 296 11.44 10.30 8.32
C ASP A 296 11.22 11.18 7.06
N LEU A 297 9.97 11.30 6.58
CA LEU A 297 9.63 12.06 5.38
C LEU A 297 10.05 13.53 5.40
N PRO A 298 9.95 14.30 6.50
CA PRO A 298 10.37 15.70 6.50
C PRO A 298 11.84 15.87 6.13
N MET A 299 12.74 15.06 6.69
CA MET A 299 14.17 15.11 6.38
C MET A 299 14.44 14.79 4.91
N ILE A 300 13.76 13.76 4.38
CA ILE A 300 13.91 13.31 3.00
C ILE A 300 13.39 14.39 2.03
N ALA A 301 12.19 14.92 2.29
CA ALA A 301 11.59 15.98 1.49
C ALA A 301 12.41 17.27 1.53
N GLU A 302 12.95 17.66 2.69
CA GLU A 302 13.84 18.82 2.79
C GLU A 302 15.12 18.64 1.97
N PHE A 303 15.72 17.44 1.96
CA PHE A 303 16.88 17.16 1.11
C PHE A 303 16.53 17.26 -0.38
N PHE A 304 15.36 16.75 -0.79
CA PHE A 304 14.89 16.89 -2.16
C PHE A 304 14.62 18.34 -2.56
N LEU A 305 14.02 19.13 -1.66
CA LEU A 305 13.82 20.56 -1.86
C LEU A 305 15.15 21.32 -1.93
N MET A 306 16.14 20.96 -1.12
CA MET A 306 17.45 21.60 -1.12
C MET A 306 18.14 21.49 -2.49
N PHE A 307 18.04 20.33 -3.14
CA PHE A 307 18.73 20.03 -4.40
C PHE A 307 17.78 19.85 -5.60
N HIS A 308 16.56 20.40 -5.51
CA HIS A 308 15.50 20.14 -6.50
C HIS A 308 15.89 20.50 -7.93
N ARG A 309 16.80 21.46 -8.12
CA ARG A 309 17.27 21.92 -9.45
C ARG A 309 18.48 21.13 -9.95
N ASP A 310 19.20 20.46 -9.06
CA ASP A 310 20.57 20.00 -9.33
C ASP A 310 20.63 18.58 -9.84
N LYS A 311 19.79 17.67 -9.34
CA LYS A 311 19.80 16.25 -9.72
C LYS A 311 18.39 15.67 -9.81
N PRO A 312 18.17 14.60 -10.60
CA PRO A 312 16.90 13.87 -10.58
C PRO A 312 16.69 13.13 -9.24
N ILE A 313 15.44 12.82 -8.93
CA ILE A 313 15.02 12.31 -7.62
C ILE A 313 15.72 11.00 -7.22
N ASP A 314 15.90 10.06 -8.15
CA ASP A 314 16.57 8.78 -7.90
C ASP A 314 18.01 8.98 -7.43
N TRP A 315 18.68 9.97 -8.02
CA TRP A 315 20.06 10.30 -7.65
C TRP A 315 20.06 10.97 -6.28
N LEU A 316 19.14 11.90 -6.01
CA LEU A 316 19.07 12.54 -4.70
C LEU A 316 18.86 11.51 -3.58
N LEU A 317 18.02 10.50 -3.78
CA LEU A 317 17.83 9.43 -2.80
C LEU A 317 19.13 8.64 -2.55
N ASP A 318 19.87 8.29 -3.59
CA ASP A 318 21.17 7.64 -3.44
C ASP A 318 22.24 8.54 -2.77
N HIS A 319 22.17 9.86 -3.01
CA HIS A 319 23.06 10.82 -2.34
C HIS A 319 22.76 10.93 -0.84
N ILE A 320 21.49 10.84 -0.41
CA ILE A 320 21.18 10.78 1.03
C ILE A 320 21.86 9.57 1.66
N LEU A 321 21.78 8.39 1.01
CA LEU A 321 22.45 7.20 1.49
C LEU A 321 23.98 7.36 1.52
N TRP A 322 24.55 8.01 0.49
CA TRP A 322 25.99 8.29 0.47
C TRP A 322 26.42 9.14 1.66
N VAL A 323 25.71 10.24 1.92
CA VAL A 323 25.99 11.15 3.05
C VAL A 323 25.82 10.44 4.39
N LYS A 324 24.82 9.55 4.52
CA LYS A 324 24.53 8.85 5.78
C LYS A 324 25.42 7.65 6.08
N ALA A 325 25.88 6.95 5.06
CA ALA A 325 26.44 5.60 5.24
C ALA A 325 27.87 5.44 4.73
N CYS A 326 28.30 6.23 3.74
CA CYS A 326 29.59 6.00 3.09
C CYS A 326 30.70 6.73 3.82
N ASN A 327 31.78 6.01 4.13
CA ASN A 327 33.02 6.61 4.61
C ASN A 327 33.84 7.09 3.38
N PRO A 328 34.16 8.39 3.26
CA PRO A 328 34.95 8.91 2.13
C PRO A 328 36.36 8.33 2.00
N GLU A 329 36.90 7.77 3.08
CA GLU A 329 38.24 7.15 3.11
C GLU A 329 38.24 5.68 2.67
N LYS A 330 37.05 5.11 2.40
CA LYS A 330 36.89 3.72 1.98
C LYS A 330 36.48 3.59 0.52
N ASP A 331 36.62 2.38 0.00
CA ASP A 331 36.29 2.08 -1.38
C ASP A 331 34.78 2.04 -1.65
N VAL A 332 34.46 1.97 -2.94
CA VAL A 332 33.07 1.92 -3.44
C VAL A 332 32.34 0.65 -2.96
N ASN A 333 33.06 -0.45 -2.69
CA ASN A 333 32.44 -1.69 -2.24
C ASN A 333 31.94 -1.58 -0.80
N ASP A 334 32.74 -0.98 0.09
CA ASP A 334 32.32 -0.68 1.45
C ASP A 334 31.11 0.27 1.43
N CYS A 335 31.18 1.37 0.66
CA CYS A 335 30.06 2.30 0.52
C CYS A 335 28.78 1.58 0.03
N ASN A 336 28.87 0.75 -1.01
CA ASN A 336 27.73 -0.03 -1.50
C ASN A 336 27.17 -1.00 -0.45
N LYS A 337 28.05 -1.64 0.34
CA LYS A 337 27.65 -2.51 1.44
C LYS A 337 26.91 -1.73 2.53
N GLN A 338 27.44 -0.57 2.96
CA GLN A 338 26.80 0.27 3.98
C GLN A 338 25.46 0.82 3.50
N LYS A 339 25.39 1.32 2.26
CA LYS A 339 24.11 1.70 1.64
C LYS A 339 23.12 0.55 1.66
N GLY A 340 23.55 -0.67 1.31
CA GLY A 340 22.71 -1.87 1.27
C GLY A 340 22.04 -2.21 2.60
N LEU A 341 22.66 -1.89 3.74
CA LEU A 341 22.06 -2.08 5.07
C LEU A 341 20.89 -1.11 5.33
N LEU A 342 20.91 0.08 4.72
CA LEU A 342 19.88 1.11 4.89
C LEU A 342 18.78 1.10 3.82
N LYS A 343 19.02 0.45 2.68
CA LYS A 343 18.02 0.25 1.61
C LYS A 343 17.70 -1.22 1.40
N LEU A 344 17.07 -1.82 2.41
CA LEU A 344 16.75 -3.24 2.41
C LEU A 344 15.69 -3.55 1.36
N ARG A 345 15.86 -4.68 0.69
CA ARG A 345 15.09 -5.02 -0.49
C ARG A 345 14.28 -6.29 -0.30
N TYR A 346 12.99 -6.18 -0.59
CA TYR A 346 12.09 -7.31 -0.63
C TYR A 346 12.21 -8.06 -1.96
N LYS A 347 12.18 -9.40 -1.89
CA LYS A 347 12.16 -10.28 -3.06
C LYS A 347 11.08 -11.34 -2.88
N PRO A 348 10.25 -11.62 -3.90
CA PRO A 348 10.24 -11.00 -5.24
C PRO A 348 9.64 -9.58 -5.24
N SER A 349 9.92 -8.76 -6.25
CA SER A 349 9.33 -7.43 -6.37
C SER A 349 7.79 -7.50 -6.38
N LEU A 350 7.14 -6.52 -5.76
CA LEU A 350 5.68 -6.43 -5.61
C LEU A 350 5.03 -5.50 -6.63
N PHE A 351 5.80 -4.64 -7.29
CA PHE A 351 5.29 -3.68 -8.27
C PHE A 351 6.06 -3.75 -9.58
N GLN A 352 5.34 -3.59 -10.69
CA GLN A 352 5.88 -3.56 -12.04
C GLN A 352 5.35 -2.35 -12.80
N HIS A 353 6.26 -1.57 -13.39
CA HIS A 353 5.90 -0.51 -14.34
C HIS A 353 5.33 -1.11 -15.63
N VAL A 354 4.18 -0.63 -16.07
CA VAL A 354 3.48 -1.06 -17.30
C VAL A 354 3.30 0.07 -18.31
N GLY A 355 3.58 1.32 -17.93
CA GLY A 355 3.51 2.45 -18.85
C GLY A 355 4.49 2.32 -20.02
N LEU A 356 3.98 2.29 -21.26
CA LEU A 356 4.84 2.32 -22.45
C LEU A 356 5.29 3.76 -22.78
N HIS A 357 4.39 4.72 -22.55
CA HIS A 357 4.59 6.14 -22.82
C HIS A 357 4.86 6.90 -21.52
N SER A 358 6.06 7.45 -21.44
CA SER A 358 6.51 8.33 -20.35
C SER A 358 5.73 9.65 -20.34
N SER A 359 5.67 10.29 -19.17
CA SER A 359 5.20 11.68 -19.03
C SER A 359 6.12 12.69 -19.71
N LEU A 360 7.42 12.39 -19.82
CA LEU A 360 8.34 13.11 -20.71
C LEU A 360 8.04 12.77 -22.18
N PRO A 361 7.63 13.74 -23.02
CA PRO A 361 7.25 13.49 -24.42
C PRO A 361 8.35 12.76 -25.22
N GLY A 362 7.94 11.81 -26.06
CA GLY A 362 8.85 11.05 -26.93
C GLY A 362 9.61 9.91 -26.25
N LYS A 363 9.63 9.82 -24.91
CA LYS A 363 10.32 8.74 -24.20
C LYS A 363 9.44 7.49 -24.11
N LEU A 364 9.93 6.38 -24.66
CA LEU A 364 9.33 5.05 -24.49
C LEU A 364 9.97 4.33 -23.30
N GLN A 365 9.15 3.73 -22.45
CA GLN A 365 9.60 2.95 -21.31
C GLN A 365 9.29 1.47 -21.54
N LYS A 366 10.33 0.65 -21.66
CA LYS A 366 10.23 -0.81 -21.90
C LYS A 366 10.84 -1.64 -20.77
N LEU A 367 11.31 -0.99 -19.71
CA LEU A 367 11.96 -1.68 -18.59
C LEU A 367 10.96 -2.57 -17.85
N LYS A 368 11.40 -3.78 -17.56
CA LYS A 368 10.71 -4.75 -16.70
C LYS A 368 11.58 -5.06 -15.49
N ASP A 369 10.95 -5.22 -14.34
CA ASP A 369 11.65 -5.60 -13.11
C ASP A 369 11.92 -7.10 -13.16
N LYS A 370 13.21 -7.46 -13.16
CA LYS A 370 13.65 -8.85 -13.30
C LYS A 370 13.14 -9.75 -12.17
N ASP A 371 12.89 -9.17 -11.01
CA ASP A 371 12.50 -9.92 -9.81
C ASP A 371 10.98 -9.86 -9.57
N PHE A 372 10.20 -9.21 -10.45
CA PHE A 372 8.74 -9.26 -10.40
C PHE A 372 8.20 -10.62 -10.84
N GLY A 373 8.87 -11.32 -11.76
CA GLY A 373 8.38 -12.58 -12.34
C GLY A 373 7.12 -12.39 -13.18
N LYS A 374 6.41 -13.48 -13.51
CA LYS A 374 5.05 -13.40 -14.07
C LYS A 374 4.08 -13.27 -12.89
N ALA A 375 3.22 -12.25 -12.91
CA ALA A 375 2.16 -12.18 -11.92
C ALA A 375 1.18 -13.35 -12.15
N PRO A 376 0.74 -14.07 -11.09
CA PRO A 376 -0.25 -15.11 -11.26
C PRO A 376 -1.56 -14.47 -11.77
N LEU A 377 -2.10 -15.01 -12.86
CA LEU A 377 -3.35 -14.56 -13.46
C LEU A 377 -4.58 -15.26 -12.85
N PHE A 378 -4.33 -16.26 -12.01
CA PHE A 378 -5.34 -17.06 -11.32
C PHE A 378 -4.80 -17.60 -10.00
N THR A 379 -5.70 -18.05 -9.12
CA THR A 379 -5.36 -18.72 -7.85
C THR A 379 -5.88 -20.16 -7.91
N ALA A 380 -4.95 -21.11 -7.78
CA ALA A 380 -5.26 -22.54 -7.80
C ALA A 380 -5.74 -23.03 -6.44
N HIS A 381 -6.75 -23.90 -6.44
CA HIS A 381 -7.29 -24.55 -5.26
C HIS A 381 -7.60 -26.02 -5.55
N SER A 382 -7.61 -26.85 -4.51
CA SER A 382 -8.06 -28.24 -4.60
C SER A 382 -9.57 -28.32 -4.37
N ASN A 383 -10.34 -28.20 -5.46
CA ASN A 383 -11.80 -28.27 -5.42
C ASN A 383 -12.32 -29.73 -5.39
N PRO A 384 -13.52 -29.99 -4.83
CA PRO A 384 -14.13 -31.32 -4.85
C PRO A 384 -14.43 -31.81 -6.28
N PRO A 385 -14.48 -33.12 -6.56
CA PRO A 385 -14.85 -33.62 -7.89
C PRO A 385 -16.22 -33.13 -8.33
N ALA A 386 -16.31 -32.58 -9.55
CA ALA A 386 -17.55 -32.10 -10.12
C ALA A 386 -17.58 -32.30 -11.64
N GLU A 387 -18.77 -32.58 -12.17
CA GLU A 387 -19.08 -32.44 -13.59
C GLU A 387 -19.35 -30.97 -13.90
N LEU A 388 -18.60 -30.42 -14.85
CA LEU A 388 -18.60 -29.01 -15.15
C LEU A 388 -19.44 -28.75 -16.40
N SER A 389 -20.33 -27.76 -16.35
CA SER A 389 -21.06 -27.29 -17.53
C SER A 389 -21.18 -25.77 -17.52
N SER A 390 -21.14 -25.16 -18.70
CA SER A 390 -21.25 -23.71 -18.86
C SER A 390 -21.99 -23.41 -20.15
N SER A 391 -22.87 -22.42 -20.15
CA SER A 391 -23.44 -21.88 -21.38
C SER A 391 -22.50 -20.87 -22.06
N LEU A 392 -21.54 -20.33 -21.32
CA LEU A 392 -20.56 -19.37 -21.82
C LEU A 392 -19.52 -20.05 -22.70
N GLU A 393 -19.33 -19.52 -23.90
CA GLU A 393 -18.25 -19.91 -24.80
C GLU A 393 -16.91 -19.37 -24.28
N HIS A 394 -15.91 -20.24 -24.17
CA HIS A 394 -14.59 -19.88 -23.69
C HIS A 394 -13.69 -19.38 -24.82
N TYR A 395 -12.77 -18.48 -24.47
CA TYR A 395 -11.78 -17.93 -25.37
C TYR A 395 -10.48 -18.74 -25.32
N GLN A 396 -10.02 -19.19 -26.49
CA GLN A 396 -8.79 -19.96 -26.67
C GLN A 396 -8.71 -21.18 -25.73
N GLN A 397 -7.62 -21.33 -24.97
CA GLN A 397 -7.37 -22.43 -24.05
C GLN A 397 -7.90 -22.19 -22.62
N HIS A 398 -8.60 -21.09 -22.34
CA HIS A 398 -9.01 -20.69 -20.98
C HIS A 398 -10.35 -21.31 -20.59
N THR A 399 -10.39 -22.64 -20.51
CA THR A 399 -11.61 -23.43 -20.29
C THR A 399 -12.00 -23.52 -18.80
N LEU A 400 -13.27 -23.85 -18.53
CA LEU A 400 -13.79 -23.99 -17.17
C LEU A 400 -13.12 -25.15 -16.42
N GLU A 401 -12.82 -26.24 -17.11
CA GLU A 401 -12.16 -27.42 -16.56
C GLU A 401 -10.76 -27.09 -16.05
N ARG A 402 -10.01 -26.31 -16.82
CA ARG A 402 -8.66 -25.86 -16.44
C ARG A 402 -8.71 -24.90 -15.26
N ALA A 403 -9.69 -23.99 -15.24
CA ALA A 403 -9.93 -23.10 -14.12
C ALA A 403 -10.26 -23.86 -12.82
N TYR A 404 -11.15 -24.84 -12.91
CA TYR A 404 -11.60 -25.63 -11.75
C TYR A 404 -10.49 -26.49 -11.15
N ARG A 405 -9.60 -27.04 -12.01
CA ARG A 405 -8.41 -27.79 -11.59
C ARG A 405 -7.24 -26.92 -11.11
N GLY A 406 -7.35 -25.59 -11.19
CA GLY A 406 -6.28 -24.68 -10.83
C GLY A 406 -5.08 -24.75 -11.78
N GLU A 407 -5.31 -25.05 -13.06
CA GLU A 407 -4.30 -25.06 -14.12
C GLU A 407 -4.22 -23.72 -14.89
N ASP A 408 -5.33 -22.97 -14.89
CA ASP A 408 -5.54 -21.73 -15.65
C ASP A 408 -6.66 -20.89 -15.02
N PHE A 409 -7.10 -19.81 -15.68
CA PHE A 409 -8.38 -19.15 -15.44
C PHE A 409 -9.41 -19.52 -16.51
N PHE A 410 -10.69 -19.25 -16.23
CA PHE A 410 -11.75 -19.30 -17.25
C PHE A 410 -11.89 -17.92 -17.87
N TRP A 411 -11.92 -17.83 -19.21
CA TRP A 411 -12.16 -16.58 -19.92
C TRP A 411 -13.28 -16.83 -20.93
N GLY A 412 -14.46 -16.29 -20.64
CA GLY A 412 -15.65 -16.41 -21.47
C GLY A 412 -15.94 -15.14 -22.25
N LEU A 413 -16.63 -15.29 -23.37
CA LEU A 413 -17.18 -14.18 -24.14
C LEU A 413 -18.23 -13.38 -23.33
N ALA A 414 -18.70 -12.28 -23.89
CA ALA A 414 -19.69 -11.40 -23.28
C ALA A 414 -20.97 -12.17 -22.90
N PRO A 415 -21.34 -12.23 -21.60
CA PRO A 415 -22.47 -13.01 -21.13
C PRO A 415 -23.81 -12.32 -21.42
N VAL A 416 -24.85 -13.12 -21.62
CA VAL A 416 -26.25 -12.68 -21.71
C VAL A 416 -27.04 -13.14 -20.49
N ALA A 417 -28.17 -12.48 -20.23
CA ALA A 417 -29.05 -12.87 -19.13
C ALA A 417 -29.52 -14.32 -19.30
N GLY A 418 -29.36 -15.13 -18.25
CA GLY A 418 -29.64 -16.56 -18.24
C GLY A 418 -28.39 -17.45 -18.43
N ASP A 419 -27.24 -16.87 -18.79
CA ASP A 419 -25.99 -17.64 -18.85
C ASP A 419 -25.59 -18.17 -17.48
N PHE A 420 -24.95 -19.35 -17.48
CA PHE A 420 -24.56 -20.03 -16.27
C PHE A 420 -23.21 -20.75 -16.36
N ILE A 421 -22.60 -20.92 -15.20
CA ILE A 421 -21.52 -21.89 -14.92
C ILE A 421 -22.02 -22.81 -13.83
N ARG A 422 -21.99 -24.12 -14.03
CA ARG A 422 -22.54 -25.13 -13.12
C ARG A 422 -21.50 -26.18 -12.76
N PHE A 423 -21.46 -26.47 -11.47
CA PHE A 423 -20.64 -27.49 -10.83
C PHE A 423 -21.60 -28.54 -10.26
N ASN A 424 -21.72 -29.69 -10.94
CA ASN A 424 -22.59 -30.78 -10.52
C ASN A 424 -21.75 -31.81 -9.75
N PHE A 425 -22.11 -32.11 -8.51
CA PHE A 425 -21.37 -33.05 -7.66
C PHE A 425 -21.98 -34.45 -7.80
N PRO A 426 -21.25 -35.44 -8.36
CA PRO A 426 -21.77 -36.80 -8.51
C PRO A 426 -22.17 -37.43 -7.17
N GLU A 427 -21.43 -37.10 -6.12
CA GLU A 427 -21.77 -37.42 -4.73
C GLU A 427 -22.12 -36.12 -3.98
N PRO A 428 -23.26 -36.05 -3.27
CA PRO A 428 -23.64 -34.86 -2.51
C PRO A 428 -22.52 -34.40 -1.57
N CYS A 429 -22.11 -33.15 -1.76
CA CYS A 429 -20.93 -32.58 -1.13
C CYS A 429 -21.31 -31.77 0.11
N LYS A 430 -20.52 -31.86 1.19
CA LYS A 430 -20.63 -30.98 2.36
C LYS A 430 -19.64 -29.82 2.23
N ALA A 431 -20.05 -28.74 1.57
CA ALA A 431 -19.22 -27.56 1.41
C ALA A 431 -19.42 -26.57 2.58
N THR A 432 -18.34 -26.13 3.23
CA THR A 432 -18.40 -25.15 4.33
C THR A 432 -18.39 -23.70 3.84
N GLY A 433 -17.91 -23.44 2.63
CA GLY A 433 -17.84 -22.09 2.07
C GLY A 433 -17.44 -22.07 0.60
N TYR A 434 -17.51 -20.89 0.00
CA TYR A 434 -17.09 -20.67 -1.38
C TYR A 434 -16.39 -19.32 -1.54
N ARG A 435 -15.52 -19.23 -2.55
CA ARG A 435 -14.94 -17.98 -3.05
C ARG A 435 -14.79 -18.08 -4.57
N PHE A 436 -15.39 -17.14 -5.26
CA PHE A 436 -15.26 -16.93 -6.69
C PHE A 436 -14.74 -15.53 -6.96
N ARG A 437 -13.66 -15.43 -7.72
CA ARG A 437 -13.07 -14.13 -8.10
C ARG A 437 -13.08 -13.98 -9.61
N SER A 438 -13.52 -12.81 -10.05
CA SER A 438 -13.69 -12.45 -11.43
C SER A 438 -12.80 -11.27 -11.83
N GLY A 439 -12.22 -11.35 -13.03
CA GLY A 439 -11.15 -10.48 -13.50
C GLY A 439 -9.77 -10.92 -13.00
N ASN A 440 -8.71 -10.40 -13.61
CA ASN A 440 -7.33 -10.59 -13.13
C ASN A 440 -6.50 -9.30 -13.30
N LEU A 441 -5.19 -9.38 -13.10
CA LEU A 441 -4.28 -8.22 -13.18
C LEU A 441 -4.09 -7.67 -14.60
N GLU A 442 -4.27 -8.49 -15.64
CA GLU A 442 -4.11 -8.09 -17.05
C GLU A 442 -5.44 -7.62 -17.66
N THR A 443 -6.55 -8.27 -17.29
CA THR A 443 -7.91 -7.99 -17.76
C THR A 443 -8.83 -7.79 -16.55
N ASN A 444 -8.66 -6.65 -15.87
CA ASN A 444 -9.46 -6.32 -14.69
C ASN A 444 -10.89 -5.87 -15.04
N GLY A 445 -11.19 -5.58 -16.30
CA GLY A 445 -12.53 -5.15 -16.74
C GLY A 445 -13.48 -6.32 -17.00
N ASP A 446 -12.91 -7.49 -17.33
CA ASP A 446 -13.65 -8.68 -17.70
C ASP A 446 -14.16 -9.38 -16.43
N ARG A 447 -15.34 -8.96 -15.97
CA ARG A 447 -15.91 -9.40 -14.68
C ARG A 447 -17.37 -9.81 -14.81
N PHE A 448 -17.79 -10.72 -13.94
CA PHE A 448 -19.19 -10.97 -13.70
C PHE A 448 -19.86 -9.76 -13.05
N TYR A 449 -20.89 -9.24 -13.70
CA TYR A 449 -21.79 -8.21 -13.18
C TYR A 449 -23.17 -8.83 -12.97
N ASN A 450 -23.87 -8.41 -11.91
CA ASN A 450 -25.23 -8.85 -11.61
C ASN A 450 -25.41 -10.38 -11.74
N THR A 451 -24.54 -11.12 -11.05
CA THR A 451 -24.44 -12.58 -11.13
C THR A 451 -24.57 -13.15 -9.71
N THR A 452 -25.43 -14.14 -9.52
CA THR A 452 -25.65 -14.81 -8.22
C THR A 452 -24.84 -16.09 -8.10
N VAL A 453 -24.54 -16.48 -6.86
CA VAL A 453 -24.07 -17.81 -6.49
C VAL A 453 -25.25 -18.57 -5.91
N GLU A 454 -25.54 -19.74 -6.47
CA GLU A 454 -26.69 -20.54 -6.11
C GLU A 454 -26.29 -22.00 -5.86
N VAL A 455 -27.03 -22.68 -4.98
CA VAL A 455 -26.81 -24.09 -4.65
C VAL A 455 -28.09 -24.90 -4.78
N LEU A 456 -27.94 -26.17 -5.12
CA LEU A 456 -29.00 -27.16 -5.17
C LEU A 456 -28.80 -28.13 -4.00
N PRO A 457 -29.67 -28.10 -2.97
CA PRO A 457 -29.66 -29.09 -1.89
C PRO A 457 -29.93 -30.50 -2.43
N SER A 458 -29.38 -31.53 -1.80
CA SER A 458 -29.68 -32.92 -2.17
C SER A 458 -31.10 -33.34 -1.81
N ASP A 459 -31.64 -32.77 -0.72
CA ASP A 459 -33.00 -32.98 -0.27
C ASP A 459 -33.87 -31.80 -0.70
N GLY A 460 -34.82 -32.05 -1.61
CA GLY A 460 -35.73 -31.03 -2.14
C GLY A 460 -36.60 -30.36 -1.07
N SER A 461 -36.88 -31.04 0.05
CA SER A 461 -37.68 -30.48 1.15
C SER A 461 -36.99 -29.30 1.84
N VAL A 462 -35.66 -29.24 1.79
CA VAL A 462 -34.85 -28.14 2.33
C VAL A 462 -35.23 -26.81 1.66
N ARG A 463 -35.47 -26.83 0.34
CA ARG A 463 -35.91 -25.64 -0.38
C ARG A 463 -37.29 -25.18 0.07
N ASP A 464 -38.22 -26.12 0.22
CA ASP A 464 -39.60 -25.81 0.62
C ASP A 464 -39.64 -25.19 2.02
N VAL A 465 -38.80 -25.68 2.94
CA VAL A 465 -38.65 -25.12 4.29
C VAL A 465 -38.01 -23.73 4.27
N LEU A 466 -36.90 -23.56 3.54
CA LEU A 466 -36.14 -22.31 3.58
C LEU A 466 -36.78 -21.18 2.79
N VAL A 467 -37.38 -21.48 1.64
CA VAL A 467 -37.98 -20.48 0.74
C VAL A 467 -39.49 -20.33 1.00
N GLY A 468 -40.18 -21.43 1.32
CA GLY A 468 -41.62 -21.42 1.61
C GLY A 468 -41.96 -20.99 3.03
N GLY A 469 -41.03 -21.10 3.98
CA GLY A 469 -41.25 -20.87 5.42
C GLY A 469 -41.04 -19.44 5.94
N GLN A 470 -40.95 -18.42 5.08
CA GLN A 470 -40.67 -17.01 5.47
C GLN A 470 -39.28 -16.72 6.08
N SER A 471 -38.22 -17.50 5.77
CA SER A 471 -36.86 -17.04 6.08
C SER A 471 -36.47 -15.93 5.09
N PRO A 472 -36.35 -14.65 5.51
CA PRO A 472 -36.08 -13.53 4.60
C PRO A 472 -34.67 -13.58 3.98
N GLN A 473 -33.82 -14.49 4.48
CA GLN A 473 -32.42 -14.61 4.09
C GLN A 473 -32.21 -15.36 2.77
N TYR A 474 -33.06 -16.32 2.43
CA TYR A 474 -32.89 -17.18 1.25
C TYR A 474 -33.96 -16.92 0.21
N LYS A 475 -33.54 -16.78 -1.04
CA LYS A 475 -34.43 -16.64 -2.19
C LYS A 475 -34.33 -17.89 -3.05
N GLY A 476 -35.48 -18.46 -3.39
CA GLY A 476 -35.54 -19.53 -4.38
C GLY A 476 -35.17 -19.01 -5.77
N SER A 477 -34.43 -19.81 -6.50
CA SER A 477 -34.19 -19.68 -7.93
C SER A 477 -34.94 -20.80 -8.68
N HIS A 478 -34.82 -20.80 -10.01
CA HIS A 478 -35.37 -21.83 -10.87
C HIS A 478 -34.65 -23.18 -10.67
N ASP A 479 -35.28 -24.28 -11.11
CA ASP A 479 -34.74 -25.65 -11.05
C ASP A 479 -34.36 -26.15 -9.65
N GLY A 480 -35.02 -25.63 -8.61
CA GLY A 480 -34.77 -26.08 -7.24
C GLY A 480 -33.57 -25.41 -6.55
N PHE A 481 -32.86 -24.50 -7.23
CA PHE A 481 -31.72 -23.79 -6.64
C PHE A 481 -32.14 -22.74 -5.61
N ILE A 482 -31.23 -22.42 -4.70
CA ILE A 482 -31.34 -21.37 -3.68
C ILE A 482 -30.18 -20.39 -3.87
N VAL A 483 -30.47 -19.10 -3.88
CA VAL A 483 -29.46 -18.04 -3.92
C VAL A 483 -28.78 -17.91 -2.55
N ILE A 484 -27.46 -18.05 -2.52
CA ILE A 484 -26.65 -17.93 -1.30
C ILE A 484 -25.69 -16.74 -1.30
N GLY A 485 -25.51 -16.08 -2.45
CA GLY A 485 -24.77 -14.83 -2.54
C GLY A 485 -24.73 -14.26 -3.95
N SER A 486 -23.90 -13.24 -4.16
CA SER A 486 -23.74 -12.56 -5.45
C SER A 486 -22.35 -11.96 -5.58
N PHE A 487 -21.91 -11.73 -6.81
CA PHE A 487 -20.70 -10.98 -7.08
C PHE A 487 -20.87 -9.51 -6.69
N VAL A 488 -19.91 -9.01 -5.91
CA VAL A 488 -19.75 -7.60 -5.57
C VAL A 488 -18.34 -7.18 -5.98
N ASP A 489 -18.24 -6.24 -6.91
CA ASP A 489 -16.97 -5.71 -7.43
C ASP A 489 -15.99 -6.80 -7.92
N GLY A 490 -16.52 -7.92 -8.43
CA GLY A 490 -15.73 -9.05 -8.95
C GLY A 490 -15.41 -10.14 -7.92
N LEU A 491 -15.92 -10.06 -6.69
CA LEU A 491 -15.75 -11.11 -5.67
C LEU A 491 -17.11 -11.61 -5.20
N ALA A 492 -17.29 -12.93 -5.14
CA ALA A 492 -18.38 -13.58 -4.43
C ALA A 492 -17.78 -14.56 -3.43
N GLU A 493 -17.92 -14.29 -2.14
CA GLU A 493 -17.47 -15.17 -1.06
C GLU A 493 -18.55 -15.31 0.02
N GLY A 494 -18.64 -16.48 0.64
CA GLY A 494 -19.63 -16.75 1.67
C GLY A 494 -19.47 -18.12 2.31
N GLU A 495 -20.10 -18.29 3.47
CA GLU A 495 -20.23 -19.57 4.16
C GLU A 495 -21.51 -20.27 3.70
N ILE A 496 -21.50 -21.61 3.68
CA ILE A 496 -22.69 -22.40 3.35
C ILE A 496 -23.16 -23.09 4.62
N HIS A 497 -24.33 -22.66 5.09
CA HIS A 497 -24.86 -23.12 6.37
C HIS A 497 -25.28 -24.60 6.33
N THR A 498 -25.13 -25.26 7.49
CA THR A 498 -25.38 -26.70 7.66
C THR A 498 -26.79 -27.15 7.30
N HIS A 499 -27.80 -26.28 7.41
CA HIS A 499 -29.18 -26.60 7.07
C HIS A 499 -29.45 -26.69 5.56
N ILE A 500 -28.52 -26.23 4.71
CA ILE A 500 -28.59 -26.36 3.23
C ILE A 500 -27.90 -27.66 2.76
N GLN A 501 -27.10 -28.28 3.63
CA GLN A 501 -26.22 -29.39 3.29
C GLN A 501 -26.93 -30.75 3.36
N PRO A 502 -26.44 -31.75 2.60
CA PRO A 502 -25.40 -31.65 1.57
C PRO A 502 -25.96 -31.07 0.27
N ILE A 503 -25.08 -30.56 -0.59
CA ILE A 503 -25.44 -29.97 -1.88
C ILE A 503 -25.12 -30.92 -3.03
N SER A 504 -26.03 -31.03 -3.99
CA SER A 504 -25.84 -31.80 -5.24
C SER A 504 -25.23 -30.97 -6.36
N ALA A 505 -25.42 -29.65 -6.34
CA ALA A 505 -24.79 -28.77 -7.33
C ALA A 505 -24.60 -27.34 -6.80
N MET A 506 -23.70 -26.61 -7.44
CA MET A 506 -23.53 -25.17 -7.31
C MET A 506 -23.54 -24.53 -8.69
N ARG A 507 -24.04 -23.30 -8.82
CA ARG A 507 -23.95 -22.55 -10.08
C ARG A 507 -23.75 -21.05 -9.86
N LEU A 508 -23.12 -20.43 -10.85
CA LEU A 508 -23.11 -18.99 -11.07
C LEU A 508 -24.17 -18.69 -12.13
N LEU A 509 -25.07 -17.76 -11.86
CA LEU A 509 -26.17 -17.40 -12.77
C LEU A 509 -26.14 -15.91 -13.09
N VAL A 510 -26.07 -15.57 -14.38
CA VAL A 510 -26.02 -14.19 -14.89
C VAL A 510 -27.44 -13.64 -15.07
N HIS A 511 -27.73 -12.48 -14.49
CA HIS A 511 -29.08 -11.88 -14.53
C HIS A 511 -29.23 -10.74 -15.55
N SER A 512 -28.14 -10.23 -16.11
CA SER A 512 -28.17 -9.16 -17.11
C SER A 512 -27.10 -9.34 -18.16
N ASN A 513 -27.38 -8.86 -19.36
CA ASN A 513 -26.42 -8.78 -20.45
C ASN A 513 -25.22 -7.91 -20.05
N SER A 514 -24.05 -8.23 -20.59
CA SER A 514 -22.82 -7.45 -20.43
C SER A 514 -22.20 -7.17 -21.78
N ASP A 515 -21.70 -5.95 -21.97
CA ASP A 515 -20.94 -5.57 -23.17
C ASP A 515 -19.45 -5.94 -23.06
N VAL A 516 -19.03 -6.45 -21.90
CA VAL A 516 -17.66 -6.91 -21.63
C VAL A 516 -17.63 -8.41 -21.40
N TRP A 517 -16.49 -9.02 -21.75
CA TRP A 517 -16.21 -10.43 -21.52
C TRP A 517 -16.15 -10.75 -20.03
N VAL A 518 -16.11 -12.03 -19.67
CA VAL A 518 -16.03 -12.46 -18.27
C VAL A 518 -14.80 -13.32 -18.04
N LEU A 519 -14.09 -13.06 -16.94
CA LEU A 519 -12.96 -13.87 -16.53
C LEU A 519 -13.19 -14.38 -15.11
N LEU A 520 -12.97 -15.66 -14.84
CA LEU A 520 -12.99 -16.25 -13.50
C LEU A 520 -11.58 -16.73 -13.15
N SER A 521 -10.91 -15.97 -12.26
CA SER A 521 -9.51 -16.17 -11.88
C SER A 521 -9.33 -17.00 -10.61
N GLU A 522 -10.39 -17.20 -9.84
CA GLU A 522 -10.36 -18.03 -8.63
C GLU A 522 -11.69 -18.78 -8.51
N ILE A 523 -11.60 -20.10 -8.38
CA ILE A 523 -12.70 -20.96 -8.01
C ILE A 523 -12.26 -21.73 -6.78
N PHE A 524 -12.91 -21.47 -5.66
CA PHE A 524 -12.66 -22.18 -4.41
C PHE A 524 -13.97 -22.62 -3.78
N ILE A 525 -14.17 -23.93 -3.71
CA ILE A 525 -15.27 -24.57 -2.98
C ILE A 525 -14.64 -25.31 -1.81
N LYS A 526 -14.87 -24.79 -0.60
CA LYS A 526 -14.26 -25.29 0.62
C LYS A 526 -15.11 -26.44 1.15
N VAL A 527 -14.53 -27.63 1.22
CA VAL A 527 -15.15 -28.85 1.77
C VAL A 527 -14.61 -29.20 3.14
#